data_AF-A0A956IGL9-F1
#
_entry.id   AF-A0A956IGL9-F1
#
_cell.length_a   1.000
_cell.length_b   1.000
_cell.length_c   1.000
_cell.angle_alpha   90.00
_cell.angle_beta   90.00
_cell.angle_gamma   90.00
#
_symmetry.space_group_name_H-M   'P 1'
#
loop_
_entity.id
_entity.type
_entity.pdbx_description
1 polymer ?
#
loop_
_entity_poly.entity_id
_entity_poly.type
_entity_poly.pdbx_seq_one_letter_code
_entity_poly.pdbx_strand_id
1 'polypeptide(L)'
;MRPFARTLGLALVLATLVPAFGAGCAGDDSGADVSVSNSTSQAGRFELFEGHDGQFYFSLLAGNGEKVLRSEGYTTKAAAKKGIQSVVENGKKAERYDILEAENGEFYFNLEAGNYQVIGTSELYTTKSSAERGAKTVRSLVETVSVDELLSGDPKFEVFEGQNGDHYFRLRAKNGQIVLQSEGYASRGGAEAAVETVRELAGHVESYEVLAGQNEQHFFHIVAGNGEIVANGEMYSSKYAAERGAENVRRIVREMTETVATDADVEAAITVAAEGALYVSESDYGFTYVHAPLADATTPITEELVRELMASYVDADPDADKPLAGLYAMTGDWSEWRTTADSCAAEEDEWYQEICVEQAELDAALEENLSDIQVFYFGSYGGPGYVDGVAVSIIIVGRTPEGNLAGVRTIAIWT
;
A
#
# COMPACT_ATOMS: atom_id res chain seq x y z
N MET A 1 12.72 -47.26 -34.40
CA MET A 1 11.79 -47.32 -35.55
C MET A 1 11.39 -45.90 -35.94
N ARG A 2 11.40 -45.55 -37.23
CA ARG A 2 10.58 -44.48 -37.86
C ARG A 2 9.27 -45.14 -38.35
N PRO A 3 8.19 -44.46 -38.79
CA PRO A 3 8.06 -43.10 -39.39
C PRO A 3 6.94 -42.26 -38.71
N PHE A 4 6.46 -41.08 -39.15
CA PHE A 4 6.29 -40.47 -40.48
C PHE A 4 6.44 -38.94 -40.47
N ALA A 5 6.74 -38.37 -41.64
CA ALA A 5 6.75 -36.92 -41.89
C ALA A 5 5.48 -36.47 -42.62
N ARG A 6 5.16 -35.17 -42.55
CA ARG A 6 4.40 -34.49 -43.62
C ARG A 6 4.81 -33.03 -43.77
N THR A 7 5.32 -32.71 -44.96
CA THR A 7 5.62 -31.37 -45.45
C THR A 7 4.50 -30.94 -46.41
N LEU A 8 4.12 -29.66 -46.39
CA LEU A 8 3.52 -28.81 -47.45
C LEU A 8 2.90 -27.58 -46.74
N GLY A 9 2.78 -26.39 -47.30
CA GLY A 9 3.20 -25.88 -48.61
C GLY A 9 2.75 -24.42 -48.75
N LEU A 10 3.54 -23.59 -49.43
CA LEU A 10 3.34 -22.14 -49.56
C LEU A 10 2.08 -21.78 -50.39
N ALA A 11 1.33 -20.75 -49.99
CA ALA A 11 0.31 -20.11 -50.83
C ALA A 11 0.32 -18.58 -50.67
N LEU A 12 0.98 -17.91 -51.60
CA LEU A 12 0.96 -16.46 -51.77
C LEU A 12 -0.27 -16.07 -52.60
N VAL A 13 -1.11 -15.15 -52.11
CA VAL A 13 -2.19 -14.55 -52.92
C VAL A 13 -2.05 -13.03 -52.89
N LEU A 14 -1.81 -12.46 -54.07
CA LEU A 14 -1.78 -11.03 -54.31
C LEU A 14 -3.06 -10.64 -55.07
N ALA A 15 -3.84 -9.68 -54.57
CA ALA A 15 -4.98 -9.08 -55.27
C ALA A 15 -5.08 -7.59 -54.90
N THR A 16 -5.57 -6.76 -55.83
CA THR A 16 -5.30 -5.31 -55.86
C THR A 16 -6.54 -4.45 -56.14
N LEU A 17 -6.55 -3.21 -55.62
CA LEU A 17 -7.32 -2.02 -56.08
C LEU A 17 -8.88 -2.12 -56.01
N VAL A 18 -9.74 -1.10 -55.79
CA VAL A 18 -9.74 0.38 -55.65
C VAL A 18 -10.91 0.78 -54.69
N PRO A 19 -10.89 1.94 -53.98
CA PRO A 19 -11.96 2.35 -53.04
C PRO A 19 -13.22 2.97 -53.68
N ALA A 20 -14.29 3.13 -52.88
CA ALA A 20 -15.44 3.97 -53.20
C ALA A 20 -15.80 4.91 -52.03
N PHE A 21 -15.73 6.22 -52.28
CA PHE A 21 -16.41 7.24 -51.46
C PHE A 21 -17.91 7.26 -51.78
N GLY A 22 -18.75 7.49 -50.77
CA GLY A 22 -20.18 7.75 -50.97
C GLY A 22 -20.74 8.58 -49.81
N ALA A 23 -21.02 9.85 -50.07
CA ALA A 23 -21.71 10.74 -49.13
C ALA A 23 -23.21 10.81 -49.47
N GLY A 24 -24.07 10.90 -48.45
CA GLY A 24 -25.51 11.09 -48.60
C GLY A 24 -26.17 11.37 -47.24
N CYS A 25 -27.02 12.40 -47.17
CA CYS A 25 -27.65 12.89 -45.94
C CYS A 25 -29.19 12.88 -46.02
N ALA A 26 -29.86 12.78 -44.85
CA ALA A 26 -31.32 12.90 -44.60
C ALA A 26 -32.24 11.84 -45.28
N GLY A 27 -33.27 11.25 -44.67
CA GLY A 27 -33.83 11.29 -43.29
C GLY A 27 -34.55 9.94 -42.98
N ASP A 28 -35.48 9.79 -42.04
CA ASP A 28 -36.09 10.76 -41.10
C ASP A 28 -36.78 10.04 -39.89
N ASP A 29 -37.55 10.79 -39.08
CA ASP A 29 -38.20 10.42 -37.79
C ASP A 29 -39.08 9.15 -37.71
N SER A 30 -38.84 8.31 -36.69
CA SER A 30 -39.89 7.68 -35.87
C SER A 30 -39.33 7.21 -34.51
N GLY A 31 -39.77 7.85 -33.41
CA GLY A 31 -39.16 7.69 -32.09
C GLY A 31 -39.24 6.30 -31.44
N ALA A 32 -38.14 5.95 -30.75
CA ALA A 32 -38.11 4.97 -29.67
C ALA A 32 -37.34 5.58 -28.49
N ASP A 33 -37.84 5.34 -27.27
CA ASP A 33 -37.38 5.91 -26.01
C ASP A 33 -35.90 5.58 -25.73
N VAL A 34 -35.02 6.59 -25.84
CA VAL A 34 -33.60 6.46 -25.47
C VAL A 34 -33.51 6.54 -23.95
N SER A 35 -33.72 5.39 -23.32
CA SER A 35 -33.32 5.19 -21.93
C SER A 35 -31.83 5.50 -21.80
N VAL A 36 -31.50 6.45 -20.92
CA VAL A 36 -30.12 6.85 -20.63
C VAL A 36 -29.45 5.71 -19.87
N SER A 37 -28.88 4.75 -20.61
CA SER A 37 -27.97 3.76 -20.06
C SER A 37 -26.68 4.46 -19.64
N ASN A 38 -26.52 4.63 -18.33
CA ASN A 38 -25.36 5.24 -17.71
C ASN A 38 -24.11 4.37 -17.99
N SER A 39 -23.38 4.67 -19.06
CA SER A 39 -22.17 3.97 -19.46
C SER A 39 -21.01 4.37 -18.56
N THR A 40 -20.64 3.49 -17.63
CA THR A 40 -19.49 3.65 -16.73
C THR A 40 -18.15 3.50 -17.49
N SER A 41 -17.77 4.50 -18.29
CA SER A 41 -16.43 4.62 -18.88
C SER A 41 -16.00 6.05 -19.28
N GLN A 42 -16.72 7.10 -18.81
CA GLN A 42 -16.45 8.49 -19.22
C GLN A 42 -15.68 9.35 -18.19
N ALA A 43 -15.35 8.81 -17.01
CA ALA A 43 -14.57 9.54 -16.00
C ALA A 43 -13.09 9.61 -16.38
N GLY A 44 -12.49 10.80 -16.25
CA GLY A 44 -11.04 10.97 -16.28
C GLY A 44 -10.38 10.47 -14.99
N ARG A 45 -9.06 10.28 -15.00
CA ARG A 45 -8.30 9.92 -13.80
C ARG A 45 -6.94 10.61 -13.77
N PHE A 46 -6.43 10.88 -12.58
CA PHE A 46 -5.03 11.27 -12.40
C PHE A 46 -4.16 10.03 -12.16
N GLU A 47 -2.94 10.09 -12.68
CA GLU A 47 -1.86 9.13 -12.47
C GLU A 47 -0.69 9.89 -11.82
N LEU A 48 -0.37 9.62 -10.56
CA LEU A 48 0.75 10.24 -9.84
C LEU A 48 1.93 9.27 -9.76
N PHE A 49 3.10 9.68 -10.19
CA PHE A 49 4.29 8.82 -10.27
C PHE A 49 5.55 9.58 -9.83
N GLU A 50 6.61 8.84 -9.52
CA GLU A 50 7.94 9.38 -9.28
C GLU A 50 8.77 9.25 -10.57
N GLY A 51 9.47 10.32 -10.95
CA GLY A 51 10.36 10.34 -12.10
C GLY A 51 11.74 9.77 -11.77
N HIS A 52 12.54 9.50 -12.79
CA HIS A 52 13.94 9.04 -12.62
C HIS A 52 14.86 10.07 -11.94
N ASP A 53 14.38 11.30 -11.78
CA ASP A 53 15.00 12.42 -11.05
C ASP A 53 14.59 12.48 -9.57
N GLY A 54 13.77 11.54 -9.08
CA GLY A 54 13.24 11.52 -7.71
C GLY A 54 12.16 12.58 -7.44
N GLN A 55 11.65 13.25 -8.48
CA GLN A 55 10.54 14.20 -8.34
C GLN A 55 9.20 13.53 -8.62
N PHE A 56 8.14 14.03 -7.98
CA PHE A 56 6.78 13.54 -8.16
C PHE A 56 6.09 14.32 -9.26
N TYR A 57 5.47 13.61 -10.19
CA TYR A 57 4.70 14.16 -11.30
C TYR A 57 3.28 13.61 -11.26
N PHE A 58 2.35 14.26 -11.96
CA PHE A 58 1.08 13.65 -12.30
C PHE A 58 0.69 13.89 -13.76
N SER A 59 -0.18 13.03 -14.27
CA SER A 59 -0.86 13.22 -15.56
C SER A 59 -2.37 13.06 -15.38
N LEU A 60 -3.18 13.88 -16.06
CA LEU A 60 -4.61 13.62 -16.24
C LEU A 60 -4.79 12.78 -17.50
N LEU A 61 -5.50 11.67 -17.35
CA LEU A 61 -5.87 10.76 -18.42
C LEU A 61 -7.36 10.87 -18.70
N ALA A 62 -7.74 10.87 -19.98
CA ALA A 62 -9.13 10.70 -20.40
C ALA A 62 -9.61 9.25 -20.18
N GLY A 63 -10.92 9.00 -20.33
CA GLY A 63 -11.51 7.67 -20.11
C GLY A 63 -10.93 6.56 -21.00
N ASN A 64 -10.42 6.92 -22.19
CA ASN A 64 -9.69 6.01 -23.10
C ASN A 64 -8.22 5.76 -22.71
N GLY A 65 -7.70 6.44 -21.68
CA GLY A 65 -6.31 6.35 -21.22
C GLY A 65 -5.33 7.33 -21.86
N GLU A 66 -5.75 8.17 -22.81
CA GLU A 66 -4.86 9.19 -23.40
C GLU A 66 -4.51 10.27 -22.37
N LYS A 67 -3.24 10.67 -22.33
CA LYS A 67 -2.75 11.78 -21.49
C LYS A 67 -3.20 13.11 -22.10
N VAL A 68 -3.92 13.93 -21.33
CA VAL A 68 -4.47 15.22 -21.77
C VAL A 68 -3.88 16.42 -21.03
N LEU A 69 -3.19 16.18 -19.91
CA LEU A 69 -2.45 17.18 -19.14
C LEU A 69 -1.33 16.48 -18.37
N ARG A 70 -0.16 17.11 -18.24
CA ARG A 70 0.97 16.66 -17.41
C ARG A 70 1.43 17.80 -16.49
N SER A 71 1.81 17.49 -15.26
CA SER A 71 2.37 18.47 -14.33
C SER A 71 3.88 18.72 -14.53
N GLU A 72 4.37 19.82 -13.96
CA GLU A 72 5.79 19.94 -13.60
C GLU A 72 6.19 18.97 -12.47
N GLY A 73 7.48 18.91 -12.15
CA GLY A 73 8.02 18.09 -11.07
C GLY A 73 7.83 18.75 -9.69
N TYR A 74 7.44 17.93 -8.71
CA TYR A 74 7.30 18.34 -7.32
C TYR A 74 8.32 17.61 -6.44
N THR A 75 8.93 18.31 -5.49
CA THR A 75 9.91 17.72 -4.56
C THR A 75 9.31 16.75 -3.54
N THR A 76 7.99 16.72 -3.36
CA THR A 76 7.31 15.79 -2.44
C THR A 76 5.97 15.32 -3.01
N LYS A 77 5.61 14.07 -2.69
CA LYS A 77 4.31 13.46 -3.02
C LYS A 77 3.12 14.28 -2.49
N ALA A 78 3.27 14.88 -1.30
CA ALA A 78 2.26 15.76 -0.71
C ALA A 78 2.07 17.05 -1.50
N ALA A 79 3.13 17.63 -2.06
CA ALA A 79 3.03 18.80 -2.95
C ALA A 79 2.37 18.43 -4.28
N ALA A 80 2.71 17.28 -4.89
CA ALA A 80 2.04 16.79 -6.09
C ALA A 80 0.53 16.55 -5.86
N LYS A 81 0.13 15.98 -4.71
CA LYS A 81 -1.30 15.85 -4.32
C LYS A 81 -2.02 17.22 -4.25
N LYS A 82 -1.37 18.26 -3.70
CA LYS A 82 -1.90 19.64 -3.71
C LYS A 82 -1.97 20.23 -5.13
N GLY A 83 -1.02 19.87 -6.00
CA GLY A 83 -1.06 20.21 -7.43
C GLY A 83 -2.29 19.64 -8.13
N ILE A 84 -2.63 18.36 -7.89
CA ILE A 84 -3.86 17.72 -8.41
C ILE A 84 -5.11 18.47 -7.92
N GLN A 85 -5.18 18.79 -6.63
CA GLN A 85 -6.29 19.60 -6.08
C GLN A 85 -6.41 20.96 -6.79
N SER A 86 -5.29 21.65 -7.01
CA SER A 86 -5.25 22.92 -7.74
C SER A 86 -5.71 22.77 -9.19
N VAL A 87 -5.37 21.68 -9.88
CA VAL A 87 -5.82 21.39 -11.25
C VAL A 87 -7.33 21.11 -11.28
N VAL A 88 -7.89 20.40 -10.30
CA VAL A 88 -9.34 20.16 -10.24
C VAL A 88 -10.12 21.42 -9.88
N GLU A 89 -9.57 22.31 -9.05
CA GLU A 89 -10.20 23.59 -8.73
C GLU A 89 -10.14 24.59 -9.90
N ASN A 90 -8.98 24.73 -10.53
CA ASN A 90 -8.74 25.75 -11.57
C ASN A 90 -9.08 25.27 -12.98
N GLY A 91 -8.98 23.96 -13.27
CA GLY A 91 -9.34 23.39 -14.58
C GLY A 91 -10.83 23.51 -14.92
N LYS A 92 -11.69 23.79 -13.93
CA LYS A 92 -13.11 24.14 -14.11
C LYS A 92 -13.32 25.54 -14.72
N LYS A 93 -12.29 26.40 -14.65
CA LYS A 93 -12.32 27.82 -15.01
C LYS A 93 -11.72 27.98 -16.41
N ALA A 94 -12.51 28.39 -17.40
CA ALA A 94 -12.05 28.46 -18.80
C ALA A 94 -10.95 29.51 -19.00
N GLU A 95 -10.96 30.57 -18.19
CA GLU A 95 -9.99 31.66 -18.15
C GLU A 95 -8.62 31.28 -17.55
N ARG A 96 -8.46 30.05 -17.07
CA ARG A 96 -7.17 29.52 -16.56
C ARG A 96 -6.39 28.71 -17.58
N TYR A 97 -6.90 28.57 -18.80
CA TYR A 97 -6.21 27.92 -19.90
C TYR A 97 -5.60 28.97 -20.84
N ASP A 98 -4.27 29.01 -20.90
CA ASP A 98 -3.57 29.82 -21.90
C ASP A 98 -3.20 28.95 -23.11
N ILE A 99 -3.62 29.35 -24.31
CA ILE A 99 -3.40 28.61 -25.56
C ILE A 99 -2.20 29.21 -26.29
N LEU A 100 -1.10 28.48 -26.32
CA LEU A 100 0.21 28.92 -26.78
C LEU A 100 0.60 28.25 -28.10
N GLU A 101 1.53 28.88 -28.82
CA GLU A 101 2.16 28.36 -30.05
C GLU A 101 3.65 28.15 -29.77
N ALA A 102 4.15 26.96 -30.05
CA ALA A 102 5.55 26.58 -29.89
C ALA A 102 6.38 27.02 -31.12
N GLU A 103 7.71 27.05 -30.99
CA GLU A 103 8.63 27.51 -32.05
C GLU A 103 8.51 26.71 -33.37
N ASN A 104 7.96 25.48 -33.31
CA ASN A 104 7.72 24.62 -34.47
C ASN A 104 6.37 24.88 -35.17
N GLY A 105 5.55 25.82 -34.67
CA GLY A 105 4.22 26.13 -35.19
C GLY A 105 3.10 25.21 -34.71
N GLU A 106 3.38 24.30 -33.76
CA GLU A 106 2.35 23.51 -33.08
C GLU A 106 1.79 24.27 -31.86
N PHE A 107 0.57 23.94 -31.45
CA PHE A 107 -0.17 24.61 -30.40
C PHE A 107 -0.28 23.73 -29.17
N TYR A 108 -0.24 24.32 -27.98
CA TYR A 108 -0.47 23.63 -26.72
C TYR A 108 -1.24 24.53 -25.77
N PHE A 109 -1.52 24.04 -24.56
CA PHE A 109 -2.05 24.90 -23.52
C PHE A 109 -1.41 24.64 -22.15
N ASN A 110 -1.28 25.71 -21.39
CA ASN A 110 -0.98 25.67 -19.97
C ASN A 110 -2.28 25.87 -19.18
N LEU A 111 -2.45 25.12 -18.09
CA LEU A 111 -3.43 25.39 -17.06
C LEU A 111 -2.73 26.09 -15.89
N GLU A 112 -3.26 27.24 -15.48
CA GLU A 112 -2.69 28.06 -14.43
C GLU A 112 -3.48 28.01 -13.11
N ALA A 113 -2.76 28.08 -11.99
CA ALA A 113 -3.33 28.31 -10.68
C ALA A 113 -3.77 29.77 -10.48
N GLY A 114 -4.45 30.04 -9.36
CA GLY A 114 -4.91 31.38 -8.98
C GLY A 114 -3.82 32.47 -8.99
N ASN A 115 -2.56 32.07 -8.75
CA ASN A 115 -1.36 32.90 -8.69
C ASN A 115 -0.54 32.93 -10.01
N TYR A 116 -1.11 32.49 -11.14
CA TYR A 116 -0.45 32.44 -12.46
C TYR A 116 0.75 31.48 -12.56
N GLN A 117 0.90 30.53 -11.63
CA GLN A 117 1.84 29.42 -11.82
C GLN A 117 1.20 28.35 -12.71
N VAL A 118 1.97 27.82 -13.66
CA VAL A 118 1.56 26.65 -14.46
C VAL A 118 1.46 25.44 -13.54
N ILE A 119 0.31 24.77 -13.54
CA ILE A 119 0.04 23.56 -12.75
C ILE A 119 -0.17 22.32 -13.63
N GLY A 120 -0.28 22.52 -14.94
CA GLY A 120 -0.12 21.47 -15.92
C GLY A 120 -0.06 22.01 -17.35
N THR A 121 0.57 21.25 -18.23
CA THR A 121 0.79 21.56 -19.65
C THR A 121 0.24 20.41 -20.50
N SER A 122 -0.34 20.72 -21.66
CA SER A 122 -0.81 19.71 -22.60
C SER A 122 0.31 19.15 -23.48
N GLU A 123 0.01 18.07 -24.19
CA GLU A 123 0.79 17.68 -25.38
C GLU A 123 0.66 18.75 -26.50
N LEU A 124 1.53 18.66 -27.51
CA LEU A 124 1.47 19.50 -28.71
C LEU A 124 0.33 19.07 -29.65
N TYR A 125 -0.27 20.04 -30.34
CA TYR A 125 -1.36 19.86 -31.30
C TYR A 125 -1.07 20.60 -32.61
N THR A 126 -1.36 19.95 -33.75
CA THR A 126 -1.13 20.53 -35.08
C THR A 126 -2.00 21.75 -35.43
N THR A 127 -3.01 22.10 -34.63
CA THR A 127 -3.84 23.31 -34.84
C THR A 127 -4.32 23.89 -33.52
N LYS A 128 -4.46 25.22 -33.45
CA LYS A 128 -5.04 25.94 -32.30
C LYS A 128 -6.40 25.38 -31.89
N SER A 129 -7.26 25.07 -32.86
CA SER A 129 -8.59 24.51 -32.60
C SER A 129 -8.56 23.12 -31.95
N SER A 130 -7.49 22.34 -32.17
CA SER A 130 -7.27 21.08 -31.46
C SER A 130 -6.85 21.32 -30.00
N ALA A 131 -5.96 22.28 -29.73
CA ALA A 131 -5.60 22.66 -28.36
C ALA A 131 -6.81 23.20 -27.57
N GLU A 132 -7.64 24.05 -28.18
CA GLU A 132 -8.90 24.54 -27.59
C GLU A 132 -9.89 23.40 -27.26
N ARG A 133 -9.97 22.37 -28.10
CA ARG A 133 -10.74 21.14 -27.80
C ARG A 133 -10.11 20.36 -26.65
N GLY A 134 -8.79 20.21 -26.61
CA GLY A 134 -8.06 19.56 -25.52
C GLY A 134 -8.35 20.23 -24.16
N ALA A 135 -8.26 21.55 -24.09
CA ALA A 135 -8.60 22.34 -22.90
C ALA A 135 -10.06 22.12 -22.46
N LYS A 136 -11.01 22.05 -23.41
CA LYS A 136 -12.41 21.72 -23.11
C LYS A 136 -12.58 20.29 -22.57
N THR A 137 -11.81 19.32 -23.10
CA THR A 137 -11.78 17.94 -22.59
C THR A 137 -11.25 17.90 -21.16
N VAL A 138 -10.11 18.54 -20.86
CA VAL A 138 -9.55 18.63 -19.49
C VAL A 138 -10.60 19.20 -18.52
N ARG A 139 -11.27 20.30 -18.90
CA ARG A 139 -12.36 20.88 -18.09
C ARG A 139 -13.48 19.89 -17.80
N SER A 140 -13.99 19.21 -18.82
CA SER A 140 -15.07 18.22 -18.67
C SER A 140 -14.65 17.05 -17.77
N LEU A 141 -13.39 16.62 -17.84
CA LEU A 141 -12.88 15.54 -17.00
C LEU A 141 -12.81 15.98 -15.53
N VAL A 142 -12.23 17.15 -15.23
CA VAL A 142 -12.13 17.64 -13.83
C VAL A 142 -13.47 18.04 -13.20
N GLU A 143 -14.52 18.23 -13.99
CA GLU A 143 -15.91 18.35 -13.50
C GLU A 143 -16.48 17.01 -13.02
N THR A 144 -16.10 15.89 -13.65
CA THR A 144 -16.55 14.52 -13.32
C THR A 144 -15.69 13.78 -12.30
N VAL A 145 -14.48 14.28 -12.04
CA VAL A 145 -13.48 13.65 -11.17
C VAL A 145 -13.80 13.88 -9.68
N SER A 146 -13.96 12.78 -8.94
CA SER A 146 -13.92 12.80 -7.48
C SER A 146 -12.48 12.98 -7.00
N VAL A 147 -12.20 14.08 -6.29
CA VAL A 147 -10.87 14.35 -5.72
C VAL A 147 -10.54 13.38 -4.60
N ASP A 148 -11.55 12.97 -3.82
CA ASP A 148 -11.34 12.10 -2.67
C ASP A 148 -10.91 10.70 -3.12
N GLU A 149 -11.60 10.09 -4.09
CA GLU A 149 -11.22 8.77 -4.66
C GLU A 149 -9.79 8.74 -5.23
N LEU A 150 -9.29 9.87 -5.73
CA LEU A 150 -7.92 9.98 -6.28
C LEU A 150 -6.82 10.14 -5.22
N LEU A 151 -7.18 10.63 -4.03
CA LEU A 151 -6.22 10.90 -2.96
C LEU A 151 -6.25 9.82 -1.88
N SER A 152 -7.31 9.01 -1.82
CA SER A 152 -7.58 7.98 -0.80
C SER A 152 -7.72 6.55 -1.36
N GLY A 153 -7.46 6.31 -2.65
CA GLY A 153 -7.61 4.98 -3.23
C GLY A 153 -6.59 3.98 -2.69
N ASP A 154 -6.98 3.20 -1.68
CA ASP A 154 -6.22 2.01 -1.27
C ASP A 154 -6.03 1.04 -2.43
N PRO A 155 -5.00 0.17 -2.39
CA PRO A 155 -4.73 -0.72 -3.48
C PRO A 155 -5.89 -1.69 -3.69
N LYS A 156 -6.23 -1.94 -4.95
CA LYS A 156 -7.38 -2.78 -5.28
C LYS A 156 -7.17 -3.57 -6.55
N PHE A 157 -7.65 -4.80 -6.55
CA PHE A 157 -7.85 -5.57 -7.76
C PHE A 157 -9.15 -5.13 -8.43
N GLU A 158 -9.08 -4.91 -9.75
CA GLU A 158 -10.24 -4.59 -10.58
C GLU A 158 -10.40 -5.69 -11.65
N VAL A 159 -11.52 -6.41 -11.61
CA VAL A 159 -11.89 -7.41 -12.63
C VAL A 159 -12.84 -6.76 -13.65
N PHE A 160 -12.57 -6.93 -14.94
CA PHE A 160 -13.31 -6.29 -16.03
C PHE A 160 -13.37 -7.16 -17.29
N GLU A 161 -14.33 -6.90 -18.18
CA GLU A 161 -14.47 -7.54 -19.48
C GLU A 161 -13.78 -6.70 -20.57
N GLY A 162 -13.01 -7.34 -21.45
CA GLY A 162 -12.37 -6.73 -22.61
C GLY A 162 -13.30 -6.66 -23.83
N GLN A 163 -12.90 -5.90 -24.87
CA GLN A 163 -13.70 -5.75 -26.10
C GLN A 163 -13.87 -7.06 -26.90
N ASN A 164 -13.08 -8.08 -26.58
CA ASN A 164 -13.12 -9.45 -27.08
C ASN A 164 -14.09 -10.38 -26.31
N GLY A 165 -14.65 -9.94 -25.18
CA GLY A 165 -15.48 -10.78 -24.29
C GLY A 165 -14.68 -11.64 -23.29
N ASP A 166 -13.35 -11.64 -23.39
CA ASP A 166 -12.48 -12.23 -22.37
C ASP A 166 -12.44 -11.32 -21.13
N HIS A 167 -12.21 -11.92 -19.98
CA HIS A 167 -12.21 -11.25 -18.68
C HIS A 167 -10.77 -11.08 -18.20
N TYR A 168 -10.48 -9.95 -17.56
CA TYR A 168 -9.14 -9.57 -17.13
C TYR A 168 -9.21 -9.07 -15.69
N PHE A 169 -8.09 -9.14 -14.98
CA PHE A 169 -7.89 -8.37 -13.76
C PHE A 169 -6.66 -7.46 -13.86
N ARG A 170 -6.63 -6.45 -13.00
CA ARG A 170 -5.47 -5.58 -12.80
C ARG A 170 -5.36 -5.14 -11.35
N LEU A 171 -4.13 -4.98 -10.87
CA LEU A 171 -3.84 -4.37 -9.57
C LEU A 171 -3.60 -2.89 -9.73
N ARG A 172 -4.39 -2.08 -9.03
CA ARG A 172 -4.16 -0.63 -8.89
C ARG A 172 -3.46 -0.34 -7.57
N ALA A 173 -2.36 0.40 -7.62
CA ALA A 173 -1.62 0.84 -6.43
C ALA A 173 -2.20 2.13 -5.78
N LYS A 174 -1.72 2.51 -4.58
CA LYS A 174 -2.17 3.71 -3.81
C LYS A 174 -2.09 5.06 -4.56
N ASN A 175 -1.44 5.09 -5.72
CA ASN A 175 -1.27 6.27 -6.58
C ASN A 175 -2.13 6.24 -7.85
N GLY A 176 -2.98 5.22 -8.02
CA GLY A 176 -3.82 5.02 -9.19
C GLY A 176 -3.14 4.26 -10.35
N GLN A 177 -1.85 3.97 -10.28
CA GLN A 177 -1.10 3.25 -11.32
C GLN A 177 -1.51 1.78 -11.41
N ILE A 178 -1.52 1.21 -12.61
CA ILE A 178 -1.71 -0.22 -12.83
C ILE A 178 -0.33 -0.88 -12.73
N VAL A 179 -0.07 -1.61 -11.65
CA VAL A 179 1.25 -2.21 -11.38
C VAL A 179 1.32 -3.69 -11.79
N LEU A 180 0.17 -4.30 -12.08
CA LEU A 180 0.02 -5.69 -12.50
C LEU A 180 -1.24 -5.84 -13.36
N GLN A 181 -1.19 -6.64 -14.43
CA GLN A 181 -2.34 -6.96 -15.29
C GLN A 181 -2.31 -8.42 -15.77
N SER A 182 -3.46 -9.08 -15.81
CA SER A 182 -3.59 -10.48 -16.22
C SER A 182 -3.61 -10.69 -17.73
N GLU A 183 -3.51 -11.95 -18.15
CA GLU A 183 -4.00 -12.40 -19.45
C GLU A 183 -5.54 -12.48 -19.48
N GLY A 184 -6.11 -12.87 -20.63
CA GLY A 184 -7.56 -12.98 -20.82
C GLY A 184 -8.12 -14.33 -20.40
N TYR A 185 -9.11 -14.33 -19.51
CA TYR A 185 -9.83 -15.50 -19.03
C TYR A 185 -11.19 -15.65 -19.71
N ALA A 186 -11.59 -16.88 -20.02
CA ALA A 186 -12.88 -17.17 -20.63
C ALA A 186 -14.11 -16.86 -19.75
N SER A 187 -13.93 -16.48 -18.48
CA SER A 187 -15.02 -16.07 -17.59
C SER A 187 -14.54 -15.19 -16.44
N ARG A 188 -15.47 -14.38 -15.90
CA ARG A 188 -15.24 -13.54 -14.72
C ARG A 188 -14.72 -14.32 -13.51
N GLY A 189 -15.32 -15.48 -13.21
CA GLY A 189 -14.90 -16.33 -12.09
C GLY A 189 -13.49 -16.89 -12.25
N GLY A 190 -13.00 -17.07 -13.48
CA GLY A 190 -11.61 -17.42 -13.75
C GLY A 190 -10.65 -16.28 -13.41
N ALA A 191 -11.00 -15.05 -13.80
CA ALA A 191 -10.22 -13.86 -13.44
C ALA A 191 -10.23 -13.58 -11.93
N GLU A 192 -11.37 -13.79 -11.26
CA GLU A 192 -11.50 -13.66 -9.80
C GLU A 192 -10.68 -14.74 -9.06
N ALA A 193 -10.70 -16.00 -9.51
CA ALA A 193 -9.85 -17.05 -8.93
C ALA A 193 -8.36 -16.75 -9.11
N ALA A 194 -7.95 -16.20 -10.26
CA ALA A 194 -6.56 -15.84 -10.51
C ALA A 194 -6.09 -14.63 -9.68
N VAL A 195 -6.98 -13.71 -9.28
CA VAL A 195 -6.68 -12.67 -8.27
C VAL A 195 -6.31 -13.32 -6.94
N GLU A 196 -7.06 -14.32 -6.49
CA GLU A 196 -6.77 -15.03 -5.25
C GLU A 196 -5.46 -15.83 -5.35
N THR A 197 -5.15 -16.41 -6.51
CA THR A 197 -3.81 -16.99 -6.76
C THR A 197 -2.70 -15.93 -6.67
N VAL A 198 -2.88 -14.70 -7.16
CA VAL A 198 -1.89 -13.62 -6.96
C VAL A 198 -1.74 -13.25 -5.48
N ARG A 199 -2.83 -13.28 -4.70
CA ARG A 199 -2.78 -13.06 -3.24
C ARG A 199 -1.95 -14.13 -2.54
N GLU A 200 -2.20 -15.40 -2.83
CA GLU A 200 -1.45 -16.54 -2.28
C GLU A 200 0.04 -16.45 -2.64
N LEU A 201 0.36 -16.21 -3.92
CA LEU A 201 1.74 -16.15 -4.41
C LEU A 201 2.49 -14.87 -4.02
N ALA A 202 1.85 -13.89 -3.37
CA ALA A 202 2.49 -12.63 -3.01
C ALA A 202 3.72 -12.82 -2.10
N GLY A 203 3.65 -13.74 -1.13
CA GLY A 203 4.79 -14.04 -0.24
C GLY A 203 5.99 -14.67 -0.96
N HIS A 204 5.72 -15.41 -2.04
CA HIS A 204 6.62 -16.33 -2.73
C HIS A 204 7.49 -15.61 -3.77
N VAL A 205 8.73 -15.26 -3.41
CA VAL A 205 9.68 -14.56 -4.29
C VAL A 205 9.98 -15.38 -5.54
N GLU A 206 10.01 -16.70 -5.42
CA GLU A 206 10.21 -17.68 -6.49
C GLU A 206 9.10 -17.66 -7.56
N SER A 207 7.93 -17.11 -7.27
CA SER A 207 6.82 -16.94 -8.22
C SER A 207 7.01 -15.74 -9.16
N TYR A 208 8.00 -14.89 -8.93
CA TYR A 208 8.25 -13.69 -9.75
C TYR A 208 9.41 -13.92 -10.74
N GLU A 209 9.08 -14.19 -12.01
CA GLU A 209 10.08 -14.39 -13.06
C GLU A 209 10.38 -13.07 -13.79
N VAL A 210 11.59 -12.53 -13.65
CA VAL A 210 12.04 -11.30 -14.33
C VAL A 210 12.68 -11.62 -15.68
N LEU A 211 12.10 -11.08 -16.75
CA LEU A 211 12.41 -11.39 -18.14
C LEU A 211 12.91 -10.18 -18.93
N ALA A 212 13.69 -10.44 -19.98
CA ALA A 212 14.09 -9.44 -20.96
C ALA A 212 13.11 -9.42 -22.14
N GLY A 213 12.61 -8.24 -22.48
CA GLY A 213 11.76 -7.96 -23.62
C GLY A 213 12.53 -7.43 -24.84
N GLN A 214 11.80 -6.83 -25.77
CA GLN A 214 12.39 -6.16 -26.93
C GLN A 214 12.98 -4.80 -26.54
N ASN A 215 13.88 -4.25 -27.37
CA ASN A 215 14.48 -2.92 -27.19
C ASN A 215 15.14 -2.69 -25.81
N GLU A 216 15.82 -3.71 -25.28
CA GLU A 216 16.49 -3.70 -23.95
C GLU A 216 15.55 -3.49 -22.75
N GLN A 217 14.24 -3.49 -22.96
CA GLN A 217 13.24 -3.42 -21.90
C GLN A 217 13.17 -4.74 -21.13
N HIS A 218 12.67 -4.69 -19.89
CA HIS A 218 12.54 -5.83 -18.98
C HIS A 218 11.17 -5.78 -18.31
N PHE A 219 10.62 -6.93 -17.92
CA PHE A 219 9.33 -7.03 -17.23
C PHE A 219 9.35 -8.24 -16.29
N PHE A 220 8.25 -8.53 -15.61
CA PHE A 220 8.12 -9.74 -14.81
C PHE A 220 6.77 -10.43 -14.99
N HIS A 221 6.74 -11.74 -14.77
CA HIS A 221 5.51 -12.51 -14.59
C HIS A 221 5.33 -12.89 -13.13
N ILE A 222 4.08 -13.07 -12.71
CA ILE A 222 3.73 -13.93 -11.56
C ILE A 222 3.34 -15.28 -12.13
N VAL A 223 4.07 -16.33 -11.74
CA VAL A 223 3.96 -17.70 -12.27
C VAL A 223 3.53 -18.64 -11.16
N ALA A 224 2.47 -19.43 -11.41
CA ALA A 224 2.00 -20.44 -10.47
C ALA A 224 2.90 -21.68 -10.48
N GLY A 225 2.82 -22.51 -9.43
CA GLY A 225 3.66 -23.72 -9.28
C GLY A 225 3.52 -24.79 -10.38
N ASN A 226 2.53 -24.66 -11.27
CA ASN A 226 2.35 -25.46 -12.49
C ASN A 226 3.09 -24.91 -13.73
N GLY A 227 3.71 -23.72 -13.63
CA GLY A 227 4.37 -23.01 -14.72
C GLY A 227 3.44 -22.08 -15.55
N GLU A 228 2.21 -21.84 -15.08
CA GLU A 228 1.24 -20.98 -15.75
C GLU A 228 1.42 -19.51 -15.36
N ILE A 229 1.35 -18.59 -16.33
CA ILE A 229 1.43 -17.15 -16.09
C ILE A 229 0.08 -16.69 -15.54
N VAL A 230 0.09 -16.23 -14.29
CA VAL A 230 -1.10 -15.68 -13.61
C VAL A 230 -1.25 -14.19 -13.94
N ALA A 231 -0.15 -13.45 -13.99
CA ALA A 231 -0.16 -12.04 -14.28
C ALA A 231 1.16 -11.49 -14.83
N ASN A 232 1.08 -10.29 -15.42
CA ASN A 232 2.18 -9.56 -16.04
C ASN A 232 2.42 -8.23 -15.31
N GLY A 233 3.67 -7.95 -14.97
CA GLY A 233 4.11 -6.63 -14.53
C GLY A 233 4.30 -5.65 -15.69
N GLU A 234 4.57 -4.39 -15.36
CA GLU A 234 4.88 -3.34 -16.34
C GLU A 234 6.21 -3.57 -17.09
N MET A 235 6.44 -2.78 -18.14
CA MET A 235 7.70 -2.75 -18.89
C MET A 235 8.65 -1.68 -18.32
N TYR A 236 9.86 -2.08 -18.00
CA TYR A 236 10.91 -1.29 -17.37
C TYR A 236 12.13 -1.15 -18.29
N SER A 237 12.95 -0.12 -18.07
CA SER A 237 14.18 0.15 -18.84
C SER A 237 15.38 -0.72 -18.43
N SER A 238 15.28 -1.54 -17.38
CA SER A 238 16.38 -2.40 -16.92
C SER A 238 15.86 -3.54 -16.03
N LYS A 239 16.65 -4.62 -15.92
CA LYS A 239 16.36 -5.76 -15.02
C LYS A 239 16.12 -5.30 -13.57
N TYR A 240 17.00 -4.44 -13.05
CA TYR A 240 16.90 -3.93 -11.69
C TYR A 240 15.58 -3.16 -11.45
N ALA A 241 15.14 -2.35 -12.42
CA ALA A 241 13.86 -1.66 -12.32
C ALA A 241 12.67 -2.64 -12.33
N ALA A 242 12.73 -3.72 -13.10
CA ALA A 242 11.71 -4.78 -13.09
C ALA A 242 11.70 -5.58 -11.76
N GLU A 243 12.87 -5.88 -11.19
CA GLU A 243 13.01 -6.50 -9.85
C GLU A 243 12.38 -5.62 -8.76
N ARG A 244 12.63 -4.30 -8.79
CA ARG A 244 12.00 -3.33 -7.88
C ARG A 244 10.50 -3.19 -8.12
N GLY A 245 10.04 -3.34 -9.36
CA GLY A 245 8.63 -3.41 -9.73
C GLY A 245 7.92 -4.63 -9.14
N ALA A 246 8.53 -5.81 -9.25
CA ALA A 246 8.04 -7.06 -8.67
C ALA A 246 7.92 -6.95 -7.14
N GLU A 247 8.96 -6.49 -6.46
CA GLU A 247 8.94 -6.29 -5.00
C GLU A 247 7.89 -5.24 -4.57
N ASN A 248 7.67 -4.20 -5.38
CA ASN A 248 6.60 -3.23 -5.12
C ASN A 248 5.20 -3.85 -5.24
N VAL A 249 4.95 -4.73 -6.23
CA VAL A 249 3.69 -5.50 -6.31
C VAL A 249 3.55 -6.42 -5.11
N ARG A 250 4.60 -7.18 -4.77
CA ARG A 250 4.64 -8.08 -3.60
C ARG A 250 4.25 -7.35 -2.31
N ARG A 251 4.88 -6.21 -2.02
CA ARG A 251 4.52 -5.34 -0.87
C ARG A 251 3.07 -4.86 -0.94
N ILE A 252 2.60 -4.40 -2.10
CA ILE A 252 1.22 -3.92 -2.26
C ILE A 252 0.21 -5.03 -2.00
N VAL A 253 0.42 -6.23 -2.56
CA VAL A 253 -0.50 -7.35 -2.36
C VAL A 253 -0.45 -7.83 -0.91
N ARG A 254 0.74 -7.89 -0.29
CA ARG A 254 0.89 -8.17 1.15
C ARG A 254 0.05 -7.21 2.00
N GLU A 255 0.17 -5.89 1.79
CA GLU A 255 -0.65 -4.85 2.44
C GLU A 255 -2.17 -5.00 2.18
N MET A 256 -2.60 -5.79 1.19
CA MET A 256 -4.01 -6.08 0.88
C MET A 256 -4.50 -7.47 1.35
N THR A 257 -3.56 -8.35 1.73
CA THR A 257 -3.84 -9.75 2.14
C THR A 257 -3.57 -9.99 3.60
N GLU A 258 -2.80 -9.12 4.25
CA GLU A 258 -2.77 -9.01 5.71
C GLU A 258 -4.19 -8.71 6.20
N THR A 259 -4.89 -9.76 6.61
CA THR A 259 -5.95 -9.62 7.60
C THR A 259 -5.33 -8.95 8.81
N VAL A 260 -5.88 -7.79 9.19
CA VAL A 260 -5.59 -7.13 10.47
C VAL A 260 -5.59 -8.20 11.55
N ALA A 261 -4.42 -8.45 12.17
CA ALA A 261 -4.26 -9.55 13.11
C ALA A 261 -5.28 -9.37 14.25
N THR A 262 -6.07 -10.41 14.51
CA THR A 262 -7.09 -10.34 15.55
C THR A 262 -6.41 -10.33 16.92
N ASP A 263 -7.11 -9.86 17.96
CA ASP A 263 -6.59 -9.92 19.32
C ASP A 263 -6.19 -11.35 19.74
N ALA A 264 -6.82 -12.38 19.16
CA ALA A 264 -6.47 -13.78 19.37
C ALA A 264 -5.19 -14.22 18.63
N ASP A 265 -4.91 -13.65 17.46
CA ASP A 265 -3.65 -13.88 16.73
C ASP A 265 -2.48 -13.19 17.47
N VAL A 266 -2.72 -11.98 17.98
CA VAL A 266 -1.78 -11.22 18.81
C VAL A 266 -1.50 -11.93 20.13
N GLU A 267 -2.54 -12.41 20.82
CA GLU A 267 -2.40 -13.23 22.04
C GLU A 267 -1.56 -14.49 21.75
N ALA A 268 -1.83 -15.21 20.67
CA ALA A 268 -1.09 -16.41 20.31
C ALA A 268 0.40 -16.11 20.01
N ALA A 269 0.68 -15.05 19.25
CA ALA A 269 2.04 -14.66 18.90
C ALA A 269 2.86 -14.23 20.13
N ILE A 270 2.33 -13.33 20.95
CA ILE A 270 3.02 -12.81 22.13
C ILE A 270 3.14 -13.89 23.22
N THR A 271 2.13 -14.76 23.40
CA THR A 271 2.21 -15.86 24.37
C THR A 271 3.29 -16.86 24.00
N VAL A 272 3.46 -17.19 22.71
CA VAL A 272 4.55 -18.07 22.25
C VAL A 272 5.92 -17.40 22.45
N ALA A 273 6.06 -16.11 22.12
CA ALA A 273 7.34 -15.41 22.28
C ALA A 273 7.70 -15.14 23.76
N ALA A 274 6.72 -15.11 24.66
CA ALA A 274 6.94 -15.02 26.11
C ALA A 274 7.28 -16.37 26.76
N GLU A 275 7.10 -17.51 26.07
CA GLU A 275 7.41 -18.84 26.62
C GLU A 275 8.93 -19.06 26.66
N GLY A 276 9.51 -18.98 27.86
CA GLY A 276 10.96 -19.12 28.10
C GLY A 276 11.62 -17.80 28.49
N ALA A 277 11.21 -16.71 27.83
CA ALA A 277 11.77 -15.37 28.06
C ALA A 277 11.72 -14.95 29.55
N LEU A 278 12.90 -14.64 30.10
CA LEU A 278 13.11 -14.15 31.46
C LEU A 278 13.62 -12.71 31.43
N TYR A 279 13.27 -11.93 32.46
CA TYR A 279 13.88 -10.61 32.67
C TYR A 279 15.37 -10.76 33.02
N VAL A 280 16.23 -10.07 32.27
CA VAL A 280 17.68 -10.33 32.16
C VAL A 280 18.46 -10.08 33.46
N SER A 281 17.86 -9.40 34.45
CA SER A 281 18.43 -9.17 35.78
C SER A 281 17.75 -10.03 36.86
N GLU A 282 18.39 -11.15 37.19
CA GLU A 282 18.19 -11.96 38.42
C GLU A 282 16.76 -12.44 38.72
N SER A 283 15.88 -12.56 37.73
CA SER A 283 14.50 -13.03 37.93
C SER A 283 14.23 -14.44 37.39
N ASP A 284 13.79 -15.33 38.26
CA ASP A 284 13.20 -16.64 37.89
C ASP A 284 11.76 -16.52 37.33
N TYR A 285 11.23 -15.30 37.20
CA TYR A 285 9.86 -15.03 36.73
C TYR A 285 9.84 -14.71 35.23
N GLY A 286 9.23 -15.61 34.45
CA GLY A 286 9.02 -15.41 33.02
C GLY A 286 7.94 -14.36 32.70
N PHE A 287 7.96 -13.89 31.46
CA PHE A 287 6.92 -12.99 30.98
C PHE A 287 5.58 -13.72 30.81
N THR A 288 4.49 -13.02 31.13
CA THR A 288 3.11 -13.52 31.03
C THR A 288 2.28 -12.57 30.18
N TYR A 289 1.50 -13.10 29.25
CA TYR A 289 0.63 -12.28 28.41
C TYR A 289 -0.45 -11.57 29.24
N VAL A 290 -0.67 -10.29 28.97
CA VAL A 290 -1.72 -9.46 29.58
C VAL A 290 -2.50 -8.73 28.50
N HIS A 291 -3.82 -8.58 28.70
CA HIS A 291 -4.68 -7.85 27.78
C HIS A 291 -5.84 -7.17 28.50
N ALA A 292 -6.39 -6.11 27.90
CA ALA A 292 -7.64 -5.50 28.33
C ALA A 292 -8.35 -4.80 27.16
N PRO A 293 -9.69 -4.92 27.06
CA PRO A 293 -10.45 -4.20 26.06
C PRO A 293 -10.43 -2.69 26.35
N LEU A 294 -10.32 -1.88 25.30
CA LEU A 294 -10.41 -0.42 25.39
C LEU A 294 -11.72 0.08 24.78
N ALA A 295 -12.38 1.02 25.47
CA ALA A 295 -13.63 1.62 24.98
C ALA A 295 -13.42 2.54 23.76
N ASP A 296 -12.21 3.06 23.59
CA ASP A 296 -11.81 3.92 22.47
C ASP A 296 -10.32 3.67 22.16
N ALA A 297 -10.02 3.24 20.92
CA ALA A 297 -8.69 2.96 20.42
C ALA A 297 -7.77 4.21 20.32
N THR A 298 -8.28 5.41 20.60
CA THR A 298 -7.49 6.65 20.69
C THR A 298 -7.14 7.03 22.14
N THR A 299 -7.61 6.27 23.14
CA THR A 299 -7.31 6.52 24.56
C THR A 299 -5.80 6.43 24.82
N PRO A 300 -5.14 7.50 25.32
CA PRO A 300 -3.70 7.47 25.60
C PRO A 300 -3.32 6.43 26.66
N ILE A 301 -2.29 5.63 26.38
CA ILE A 301 -1.77 4.62 27.31
C ILE A 301 -0.96 5.35 28.40
N THR A 302 -1.58 5.45 29.59
CA THR A 302 -1.06 6.19 30.75
C THR A 302 -0.93 5.28 31.97
N GLU A 303 -0.14 5.69 32.96
CA GLU A 303 0.00 4.99 34.24
C GLU A 303 -1.36 4.73 34.91
N GLU A 304 -2.26 5.70 34.92
CA GLU A 304 -3.60 5.60 35.51
C GLU A 304 -4.45 4.52 34.81
N LEU A 305 -4.44 4.50 33.48
CA LEU A 305 -5.12 3.48 32.68
C LEU A 305 -4.54 2.07 32.91
N VAL A 306 -3.21 1.95 32.95
CA VAL A 306 -2.54 0.67 33.19
C VAL A 306 -2.81 0.17 34.60
N ARG A 307 -2.85 1.04 35.61
CA ARG A 307 -3.28 0.66 36.97
C ARG A 307 -4.74 0.19 37.01
N GLU A 308 -5.66 0.86 36.30
CA GLU A 308 -7.06 0.45 36.25
C GLU A 308 -7.22 -0.94 35.61
N LEU A 309 -6.61 -1.15 34.45
CA LEU A 309 -6.84 -2.34 33.63
C LEU A 309 -5.98 -3.54 34.01
N MET A 310 -4.74 -3.34 34.47
CA MET A 310 -3.81 -4.43 34.78
C MET A 310 -3.80 -4.86 36.26
N ALA A 311 -4.55 -4.17 37.14
CA ALA A 311 -4.60 -4.49 38.57
C ALA A 311 -4.91 -5.97 38.84
N SER A 312 -5.83 -6.59 38.08
CA SER A 312 -6.17 -8.00 38.28
C SER A 312 -5.02 -8.98 37.99
N TYR A 313 -4.05 -8.61 37.16
CA TYR A 313 -2.86 -9.44 36.88
C TYR A 313 -1.80 -9.34 37.98
N VAL A 314 -1.74 -8.21 38.69
CA VAL A 314 -0.79 -7.97 39.79
C VAL A 314 -1.40 -8.40 41.13
N ASP A 315 -2.63 -8.01 41.42
CA ASP A 315 -3.30 -8.21 42.72
C ASP A 315 -3.72 -9.68 42.94
N ALA A 316 -3.77 -10.49 41.88
CA ALA A 316 -4.03 -11.93 41.95
C ALA A 316 -2.75 -12.79 42.03
N ASP A 317 -1.58 -12.17 41.83
CA ASP A 317 -0.29 -12.84 41.83
C ASP A 317 0.20 -13.04 43.28
N PRO A 318 0.42 -14.28 43.77
CA PRO A 318 0.88 -14.52 45.13
C PRO A 318 2.32 -14.05 45.40
N ASP A 319 3.10 -13.78 44.36
CA ASP A 319 4.49 -13.33 44.46
C ASP A 319 4.63 -11.79 44.40
N ALA A 320 3.53 -11.06 44.17
CA ALA A 320 3.50 -9.59 44.25
C ALA A 320 3.46 -9.10 45.71
N ASP A 321 4.42 -8.25 46.11
CA ASP A 321 4.55 -7.72 47.49
C ASP A 321 3.31 -6.93 47.96
N LYS A 322 2.71 -6.14 47.07
CA LYS A 322 1.58 -5.24 47.38
C LYS A 322 0.63 -5.10 46.18
N PRO A 323 -0.65 -4.78 46.42
CA PRO A 323 -1.58 -4.43 45.35
C PRO A 323 -1.07 -3.27 44.49
N LEU A 324 -1.32 -3.32 43.18
CA LEU A 324 -0.81 -2.39 42.19
C LEU A 324 -1.12 -0.92 42.53
N ALA A 325 -2.32 -0.65 43.06
CA ALA A 325 -2.75 0.68 43.48
C ALA A 325 -1.90 1.30 44.61
N GLY A 326 -1.13 0.50 45.35
CA GLY A 326 -0.24 0.94 46.43
C GLY A 326 1.24 1.09 46.04
N LEU A 327 1.62 0.72 44.81
CA LEU A 327 3.01 0.76 44.33
C LEU A 327 3.38 2.13 43.76
N TYR A 328 4.64 2.54 43.92
CA TYR A 328 5.21 3.67 43.18
C TYR A 328 5.35 3.27 41.70
N ALA A 329 5.29 4.24 40.79
CA ALA A 329 5.41 3.98 39.35
C ALA A 329 6.53 4.80 38.69
N MET A 330 7.08 4.21 37.64
CA MET A 330 7.96 4.85 36.67
C MET A 330 7.54 4.40 35.27
N THR A 331 7.52 5.32 34.31
CA THR A 331 7.36 5.00 32.89
C THR A 331 8.74 4.99 32.24
N GLY A 332 9.07 3.92 31.52
CA GLY A 332 10.25 3.82 30.66
C GLY A 332 9.90 4.06 29.20
N ASP A 333 10.92 4.41 28.41
CA ASP A 333 10.81 4.54 26.96
C ASP A 333 11.14 3.19 26.28
N TRP A 334 10.33 2.77 25.30
CA TRP A 334 10.52 1.50 24.60
C TRP A 334 11.80 1.45 23.73
N SER A 335 12.26 2.60 23.23
CA SER A 335 13.55 2.68 22.52
C SER A 335 14.73 2.63 23.48
N GLU A 336 14.60 3.14 24.70
CA GLU A 336 15.61 2.97 25.75
C GLU A 336 15.65 1.52 26.23
N TRP A 337 14.50 0.89 26.56
CA TRP A 337 14.37 -0.52 26.97
C TRP A 337 15.28 -1.43 26.12
N ARG A 338 15.04 -1.48 24.80
CA ARG A 338 15.78 -2.30 23.81
C ARG A 338 17.28 -1.99 23.64
N THR A 339 17.80 -1.00 24.36
CA THR A 339 19.22 -0.61 24.33
C THR A 339 19.91 -0.70 25.69
N THR A 340 19.19 -1.15 26.72
CA THR A 340 19.71 -1.37 28.07
C THR A 340 20.09 -2.84 28.30
N ALA A 341 20.78 -3.11 29.41
CA ALA A 341 21.04 -4.48 29.87
C ALA A 341 19.73 -5.23 30.21
N ASP A 342 18.65 -4.50 30.53
CA ASP A 342 17.31 -5.05 30.83
C ASP A 342 16.67 -5.81 29.64
N SER A 343 17.08 -5.46 28.41
CA SER A 343 16.72 -6.12 27.14
C SER A 343 17.99 -6.56 26.38
N CYS A 344 19.01 -7.01 27.13
CA CYS A 344 20.15 -7.76 26.57
C CYS A 344 21.09 -7.03 25.60
N ALA A 345 21.02 -5.70 25.48
CA ALA A 345 21.76 -4.96 24.45
C ALA A 345 23.22 -4.58 24.81
N ALA A 346 23.74 -5.00 25.97
CA ALA A 346 24.89 -4.32 26.61
C ALA A 346 26.14 -5.16 26.97
N GLU A 347 26.11 -6.51 27.01
CA GLU A 347 27.26 -7.30 27.49
C GLU A 347 27.71 -8.45 26.55
N GLU A 348 29.03 -8.67 26.49
CA GLU A 348 29.72 -9.60 25.56
C GLU A 348 29.95 -11.01 26.16
N ASP A 349 29.20 -11.43 27.18
CA ASP A 349 29.45 -12.69 27.90
C ASP A 349 28.70 -13.89 27.28
N GLU A 350 29.39 -15.00 27.00
CA GLU A 350 28.84 -16.12 26.19
C GLU A 350 27.59 -16.78 26.82
N TRP A 351 27.40 -16.67 28.14
CA TRP A 351 26.25 -17.25 28.85
C TRP A 351 24.99 -16.40 28.79
N TYR A 352 25.12 -15.07 28.61
CA TYR A 352 23.97 -14.21 28.39
C TYR A 352 23.35 -14.44 27.00
N GLN A 353 24.14 -14.87 26.01
CA GLN A 353 23.70 -14.94 24.61
C GLN A 353 22.50 -15.88 24.37
N GLU A 354 22.29 -16.93 25.16
CA GLU A 354 21.11 -17.81 25.01
C GLU A 354 19.82 -17.13 25.53
N ILE A 355 19.85 -16.52 26.73
CA ILE A 355 18.72 -15.77 27.31
C ILE A 355 18.36 -14.55 26.43
N CYS A 356 19.37 -13.93 25.82
CA CYS A 356 19.19 -12.79 24.93
C CYS A 356 18.51 -13.11 23.60
N VAL A 357 18.47 -14.38 23.16
CA VAL A 357 17.68 -14.76 21.97
C VAL A 357 16.20 -14.72 22.31
N GLU A 358 15.79 -15.33 23.42
CA GLU A 358 14.39 -15.40 23.84
C GLU A 358 13.81 -14.01 24.15
N GLN A 359 14.58 -13.14 24.82
CA GLN A 359 14.17 -11.75 25.05
C GLN A 359 14.06 -10.95 23.73
N ALA A 360 14.98 -11.14 22.78
CA ALA A 360 14.93 -10.45 21.49
C ALA A 360 13.76 -10.95 20.60
N GLU A 361 13.40 -12.23 20.69
CA GLU A 361 12.22 -12.79 20.03
C GLU A 361 10.92 -12.22 20.63
N LEU A 362 10.84 -12.07 21.96
CA LEU A 362 9.75 -11.38 22.64
C LEU A 362 9.63 -9.91 22.22
N ASP A 363 10.73 -9.15 22.25
CA ASP A 363 10.73 -7.74 21.88
C ASP A 363 10.34 -7.55 20.40
N ALA A 364 10.78 -8.44 19.51
CA ALA A 364 10.36 -8.45 18.10
C ALA A 364 8.86 -8.79 17.92
N ALA A 365 8.34 -9.77 18.66
CA ALA A 365 6.91 -10.12 18.61
C ALA A 365 6.02 -8.98 19.11
N LEU A 366 6.47 -8.23 20.13
CA LEU A 366 5.80 -7.02 20.59
C LEU A 366 5.80 -5.93 19.51
N GLU A 367 6.93 -5.66 18.83
CA GLU A 367 7.01 -4.67 17.75
C GLU A 367 6.23 -5.05 16.48
N GLU A 368 6.11 -6.34 16.15
CA GLU A 368 5.34 -6.81 14.99
C GLU A 368 3.82 -6.70 15.22
N ASN A 369 3.36 -6.91 16.46
CA ASN A 369 1.93 -7.04 16.79
C ASN A 369 1.31 -5.80 17.48
N LEU A 370 2.12 -4.90 18.06
CA LEU A 370 1.63 -3.78 18.87
C LEU A 370 2.12 -2.42 18.36
N SER A 371 1.26 -1.42 18.50
CA SER A 371 1.58 0.01 18.31
C SER A 371 1.60 0.75 19.65
N ASP A 372 2.16 1.96 19.70
CA ASP A 372 2.23 2.80 20.92
C ASP A 372 2.77 2.06 22.17
N ILE A 373 3.80 1.21 22.02
CA ILE A 373 4.35 0.39 23.10
C ILE A 373 4.95 1.28 24.20
N GLN A 374 4.56 1.02 25.45
CA GLN A 374 4.93 1.77 26.65
C GLN A 374 5.39 0.79 27.74
N VAL A 375 6.43 1.17 28.49
CA VAL A 375 6.97 0.38 29.60
C VAL A 375 6.61 1.02 30.93
N PHE A 376 6.08 0.24 31.87
CA PHE A 376 5.73 0.68 33.22
C PHE A 376 6.37 -0.23 34.27
N TYR A 377 6.99 0.37 35.26
CA TYR A 377 7.60 -0.31 36.40
C TYR A 377 6.84 0.09 37.66
N PHE A 378 6.45 -0.89 38.48
CA PHE A 378 5.71 -0.68 39.72
C PHE A 378 6.46 -1.28 40.91
N GLY A 379 7.04 -0.41 41.75
CA GLY A 379 7.92 -0.80 42.86
C GLY A 379 7.34 -0.54 44.25
N SER A 380 7.80 -1.33 45.23
CA SER A 380 7.38 -1.26 46.62
C SER A 380 7.95 -0.04 47.35
N TYR A 381 8.98 0.60 46.78
CA TYR A 381 9.59 1.89 47.13
C TYR A 381 9.79 2.74 45.86
N GLY A 382 9.96 4.06 46.00
CA GLY A 382 10.19 4.94 44.86
C GLY A 382 9.85 6.41 45.07
N GLY A 383 9.82 7.16 43.97
CA GLY A 383 9.49 8.57 43.85
C GLY A 383 9.31 8.98 42.38
N PRO A 384 9.10 10.27 42.06
CA PRO A 384 8.90 10.70 40.68
C PRO A 384 10.09 10.35 39.78
N GLY A 385 9.87 9.45 38.81
CA GLY A 385 10.91 8.98 37.87
C GLY A 385 11.87 7.93 38.44
N TYR A 386 11.51 7.24 39.52
CA TYR A 386 12.34 6.16 40.09
C TYR A 386 11.48 5.18 40.91
N VAL A 387 11.63 3.88 40.67
CA VAL A 387 11.06 2.81 41.49
C VAL A 387 12.14 1.81 41.90
N ASP A 388 11.90 1.15 43.03
CA ASP A 388 12.83 0.20 43.64
C ASP A 388 12.09 -0.80 44.54
N GLY A 389 12.76 -1.87 44.93
CA GLY A 389 12.35 -2.80 45.97
C GLY A 389 12.22 -4.25 45.51
N VAL A 390 11.82 -5.09 46.45
CA VAL A 390 11.53 -6.50 46.19
C VAL A 390 10.23 -6.61 45.36
N ALA A 391 10.26 -7.47 44.34
CA ALA A 391 9.15 -7.76 43.43
C ALA A 391 8.57 -6.53 42.69
N VAL A 392 9.42 -5.83 41.92
CA VAL A 392 8.98 -4.77 41.00
C VAL A 392 8.19 -5.42 39.86
N SER A 393 6.90 -5.09 39.71
CA SER A 393 6.13 -5.55 38.53
C SER A 393 6.50 -4.69 37.32
N ILE A 394 6.99 -5.33 36.26
CA ILE A 394 7.25 -4.69 34.97
C ILE A 394 6.09 -5.06 34.04
N ILE A 395 5.48 -4.06 33.42
CA ILE A 395 4.36 -4.18 32.49
C ILE A 395 4.73 -3.46 31.20
N ILE A 396 4.82 -4.20 30.10
CA ILE A 396 5.10 -3.68 28.76
C ILE A 396 3.83 -3.88 27.96
N VAL A 397 3.18 -2.79 27.56
CA VAL A 397 1.89 -2.84 26.85
C VAL A 397 1.84 -1.85 25.71
N GLY A 398 1.20 -2.29 24.63
CA GLY A 398 0.88 -1.48 23.46
C GLY A 398 -0.53 -1.77 22.99
N ARG A 399 -0.86 -1.29 21.81
CA ARG A 399 -2.18 -1.36 21.22
C ARG A 399 -2.23 -2.37 20.08
N THR A 400 -3.18 -3.32 20.18
CA THR A 400 -3.44 -4.31 19.14
C THR A 400 -3.99 -3.67 17.87
N PRO A 401 -4.00 -4.37 16.73
CA PRO A 401 -4.61 -3.86 15.51
C PRO A 401 -6.14 -3.67 15.59
N GLU A 402 -6.84 -4.36 16.52
CA GLU A 402 -8.25 -4.10 16.84
C GLU A 402 -8.45 -2.89 17.79
N GLY A 403 -7.37 -2.35 18.36
CA GLY A 403 -7.36 -1.12 19.16
C GLY A 403 -7.34 -1.31 20.68
N ASN A 404 -7.34 -2.56 21.15
CA ASN A 404 -7.30 -2.94 22.56
C ASN A 404 -5.89 -2.88 23.15
N LEU A 405 -5.76 -3.01 24.47
CA LEU A 405 -4.47 -3.03 25.15
C LEU A 405 -3.98 -4.48 25.26
N ALA A 406 -2.73 -4.76 24.87
CA ALA A 406 -2.10 -6.06 25.02
C ALA A 406 -0.58 -5.93 25.24
N GLY A 407 0.05 -6.99 25.71
CA GLY A 407 1.50 -7.05 25.92
C GLY A 407 1.87 -8.10 26.96
N VAL A 408 2.87 -7.81 27.79
CA VAL A 408 3.40 -8.73 28.79
C VAL A 408 3.62 -8.10 30.15
N ARG A 409 3.59 -8.94 31.20
CA ARG A 409 4.00 -8.64 32.56
C ARG A 409 5.04 -9.64 33.06
N THR A 410 6.01 -9.17 33.83
CA THR A 410 6.87 -9.99 34.69
C THR A 410 7.09 -9.35 36.06
N ILE A 411 7.73 -10.07 36.97
CA ILE A 411 8.28 -9.57 38.23
C ILE A 411 9.80 -9.50 38.10
N ALA A 412 10.40 -8.36 38.46
CA ALA A 412 11.83 -8.22 38.65
C ALA A 412 12.15 -8.21 40.16
N ILE A 413 13.12 -9.03 40.57
CA ILE A 413 13.67 -8.99 41.93
C ILE A 413 15.03 -8.30 41.88
N TRP A 414 15.08 -7.09 42.42
CA TRP A 414 16.32 -6.36 42.65
C TRP A 414 16.84 -6.78 44.03
N THR A 415 18.05 -7.35 44.12
CA THR A 415 18.62 -7.93 45.36
C THR A 415 19.51 -6.98 46.16
#